data_AF-A0A9C9QXI2-F1
#
_entry.id   AF-A0A9C9QXI2-F1
#
_cell.length_a   1.000
_cell.length_b   1.000
_cell.length_c   1.000
_cell.angle_alpha   90.00
_cell.angle_beta   90.00
_cell.angle_gamma   90.00
#
_symmetry.space_group_name_H-M   'P 1'
#
loop_
_entity.id
_entity.type
_entity.pdbx_description
1 polymer ?
#
loop_
_entity_poly.entity_id
_entity_poly.type
_entity_poly.pdbx_seq_one_letter_code
_entity_poly.pdbx_strand_id
1 'polypeptide(L)'
;MRKLEIQWEQALRARQEFKLIMRLEQASLLEMPEEEFNRLTTEVESSPLFRKLYRKDGIIHYQRYPKTDFSPRFYQLNEEIAAGTDTLDIDSLLSSKGDVIRLIKKIGLDNFKRYFLYPEPRVSIEEVAQECDLELAEVERIDSLINEFSIMSEFYNPSVLSSEHGIHYSKVASIERGAEGFIISYLSPSYARGRYSIDYARFEELRQSGAITKAEVKEIRQLFKKLELINRRKDTVTRILQGIVEKQAPYFESGNGKSVLPFSQKELAERIGLAPSSISRAISGKSLEMPWGEEKA
;
A
#
# COMPACT_ATOMS: atom_id res chain seq x y z
N MET A 1 39.90 29.26 16.30
CA MET A 1 39.66 27.85 16.69
C MET A 1 38.36 27.66 17.46
N ARG A 2 38.15 28.27 18.65
CA ARG A 2 36.88 28.14 19.42
C ARG A 2 35.57 28.38 18.67
N LYS A 3 35.51 29.35 17.75
CA LYS A 3 34.29 29.65 16.98
C LYS A 3 33.91 28.55 15.98
N LEU A 4 34.91 27.82 15.46
CA LEU A 4 34.72 26.67 14.58
C LEU A 4 34.27 25.43 15.37
N GLU A 5 34.82 25.21 16.57
CA GLU A 5 34.39 24.13 17.47
C GLU A 5 32.93 24.28 17.89
N ILE A 6 32.50 25.49 18.30
CA ILE A 6 31.10 25.77 18.67
C ILE A 6 30.15 25.54 17.49
N GLN A 7 30.54 25.93 16.27
CA GLN A 7 29.73 25.68 15.06
C GLN A 7 29.64 24.18 14.73
N TRP A 8 30.73 23.44 14.93
CA TRP A 8 30.75 21.99 14.75
C TRP A 8 29.88 21.24 15.76
N GLU A 9 29.95 21.62 17.04
CA GLU A 9 29.10 21.05 18.09
C GLU A 9 27.61 21.34 17.83
N GLN A 10 27.27 22.56 17.42
CA GLN A 10 25.89 22.93 17.06
C GLN A 10 25.40 22.14 15.83
N ALA A 11 26.22 21.97 14.79
CA ALA A 11 25.87 21.19 13.61
C ALA A 11 25.70 19.70 13.94
N LEU A 12 26.55 19.13 14.80
CA LEU A 12 26.45 17.75 15.25
C LEU A 12 25.17 17.52 16.07
N ARG A 13 24.86 18.44 16.99
CA ARG A 13 23.64 18.38 17.80
C ARG A 13 22.38 18.47 16.93
N ALA A 14 22.33 19.42 15.99
CA ALA A 14 21.23 19.54 15.05
C ALA A 14 21.03 18.26 14.20
N ARG A 15 22.13 17.63 13.78
CA ARG A 15 22.09 16.34 13.04
C ARG A 15 21.54 15.20 13.90
N GLN A 16 21.90 15.16 15.19
CA GLN A 16 21.40 14.15 16.12
C GLN A 16 19.90 14.34 16.41
N GLU A 17 19.47 15.58 16.68
CA GLU A 17 18.07 15.95 16.90
C GLU A 17 17.22 15.60 15.66
N PHE A 18 17.69 15.96 14.46
CA PHE A 18 17.03 15.58 13.21
C PHE A 18 16.89 14.06 13.06
N LYS A 19 17.95 13.30 13.38
CA LYS A 19 17.91 11.82 13.31
C LYS A 19 16.91 11.23 14.30
N LEU A 20 16.73 11.84 15.48
CA LEU A 20 15.74 11.43 16.47
C LEU A 20 14.32 11.71 15.97
N ILE A 21 14.05 12.92 15.45
CA ILE A 21 12.74 13.28 14.88
C ILE A 21 12.36 12.31 13.76
N MET A 22 13.27 12.04 12.83
CA MET A 22 12.99 11.09 11.75
C MET A 22 12.67 9.66 12.25
N ARG A 23 13.30 9.23 13.36
CA ARG A 23 13.01 7.92 13.97
C ARG A 23 11.64 7.91 14.65
N LEU A 24 11.25 9.01 15.28
CA LEU A 24 9.92 9.16 15.90
C LEU A 24 8.83 9.15 14.83
N GLU A 25 9.02 9.90 13.73
CA GLU A 25 8.10 9.89 12.58
C GLU A 25 7.98 8.48 11.97
N GLN A 26 9.09 7.78 11.79
CA GLN A 26 9.07 6.39 11.33
C GLN A 26 8.30 5.46 12.29
N ALA A 27 8.54 5.57 13.59
CA ALA A 27 7.88 4.72 14.58
C ALA A 27 6.37 4.99 14.62
N SER A 28 5.98 6.26 14.66
CA SER A 28 4.58 6.69 14.62
C SER A 28 3.89 6.16 13.35
N LEU A 29 4.56 6.26 12.20
CA LEU A 29 4.00 5.74 10.96
C LEU A 29 3.88 4.21 10.98
N LEU A 30 4.76 3.46 11.62
CA LEU A 30 4.62 1.99 11.71
C LEU A 30 3.47 1.56 12.62
N GLU A 31 3.18 2.33 13.67
CA GLU A 31 2.12 2.04 14.65
C GLU A 31 0.75 2.56 14.21
N MET A 32 0.69 3.45 13.21
CA MET A 32 -0.55 4.03 12.69
C MET A 32 -1.58 2.95 12.30
N PRO A 33 -2.88 3.10 12.64
CA PRO A 33 -3.93 2.20 12.16
C PRO A 33 -3.98 2.10 10.62
N GLU A 34 -4.44 0.97 10.06
CA GLU A 34 -4.48 0.80 8.60
C GLU A 34 -5.43 1.80 7.93
N GLU A 35 -6.61 2.04 8.50
CA GLU A 35 -7.54 3.06 8.00
C GLU A 35 -6.89 4.45 7.93
N GLU A 36 -6.22 4.89 9.00
CA GLU A 36 -5.53 6.19 9.03
C GLU A 36 -4.40 6.24 8.00
N PHE A 37 -3.62 5.15 7.86
CA PHE A 37 -2.57 5.03 6.86
C PHE A 37 -3.10 5.07 5.43
N ASN A 38 -4.24 4.43 5.17
CA ASN A 38 -4.91 4.44 3.87
C ASN A 38 -5.48 5.82 3.54
N ARG A 39 -6.05 6.54 4.53
CA ARG A 39 -6.49 7.94 4.39
C ARG A 39 -5.31 8.86 4.05
N LEU A 40 -4.20 8.75 4.78
CA LEU A 40 -2.98 9.51 4.50
C LEU A 40 -2.48 9.26 3.07
N THR A 41 -2.46 7.99 2.66
CA THR A 41 -2.01 7.62 1.31
C THR A 41 -2.94 8.23 0.24
N THR A 42 -4.25 8.10 0.43
CA THR A 42 -5.26 8.62 -0.49
C THR A 42 -5.22 10.15 -0.59
N GLU A 43 -5.01 10.86 0.51
CA GLU A 43 -4.85 12.32 0.54
C GLU A 43 -3.64 12.75 -0.30
N VAL A 44 -2.50 12.06 -0.13
CA VAL A 44 -1.28 12.34 -0.88
C VAL A 44 -1.49 12.09 -2.37
N GLU A 45 -2.06 10.95 -2.74
CA GLU A 45 -2.31 10.56 -4.14
C GLU A 45 -3.35 11.44 -4.84
N SER A 46 -4.32 11.97 -4.07
CA SER A 46 -5.35 12.86 -4.59
C SER A 46 -4.86 14.31 -4.77
N SER A 47 -3.70 14.66 -4.23
CA SER A 47 -3.17 16.03 -4.34
C SER A 47 -2.87 16.41 -5.79
N PRO A 48 -3.17 17.66 -6.22
CA PRO A 48 -2.85 18.12 -7.58
C PRO A 48 -1.36 17.99 -7.93
N LEU A 49 -0.48 18.20 -6.94
CA LEU A 49 0.96 18.07 -7.12
C LEU A 49 1.36 16.61 -7.39
N PHE A 50 0.84 15.65 -6.63
CA PHE A 50 1.11 14.23 -6.90
C PHE A 50 0.61 13.84 -8.29
N ARG A 51 -0.64 14.20 -8.64
CA ARG A 51 -1.22 13.88 -9.95
C ARG A 51 -0.41 14.48 -11.11
N LYS A 52 0.07 15.71 -10.97
CA LYS A 52 0.98 16.35 -11.94
C LYS A 52 2.28 15.56 -12.10
N LEU A 53 2.96 15.25 -10.98
CA LEU A 53 4.23 14.53 -10.99
C LEU A 53 4.12 13.08 -11.46
N TYR A 54 2.97 12.44 -11.22
CA TYR A 54 2.67 11.08 -11.62
C TYR A 54 2.26 10.99 -13.09
N ARG A 55 1.22 11.71 -13.51
CA ARG A 55 0.62 11.61 -14.86
C ARG A 55 1.39 12.42 -15.90
N LYS A 56 1.67 13.69 -15.63
CA LYS A 56 2.21 14.64 -16.61
C LYS A 56 3.73 14.61 -16.66
N ASP A 57 4.36 14.79 -15.50
CA ASP A 57 5.81 14.91 -15.43
C ASP A 57 6.50 13.55 -15.33
N GLY A 58 5.76 12.46 -15.09
CA GLY A 58 6.27 11.09 -14.98
C GLY A 58 7.55 10.99 -14.14
N ILE A 59 7.56 11.66 -12.99
CA ILE A 59 8.62 11.61 -11.98
C ILE A 59 8.30 10.55 -10.93
N ILE A 60 7.01 10.38 -10.60
CA ILE A 60 6.56 9.39 -9.62
C ILE A 60 5.95 8.22 -10.36
N HIS A 61 6.29 7.00 -9.94
CA HIS A 61 5.72 5.76 -10.46
C HIS A 61 5.36 4.80 -9.33
N TYR A 62 4.33 3.99 -9.54
CA TYR A 62 4.09 2.83 -8.70
C TYR A 62 5.06 1.72 -9.06
N GLN A 63 5.61 1.05 -8.05
CA GLN A 63 6.49 -0.08 -8.19
C GLN A 63 5.96 -1.21 -7.30
N ARG A 64 5.39 -2.23 -7.95
CA ARG A 64 4.88 -3.44 -7.29
C ARG A 64 6.00 -4.20 -6.60
N TYR A 65 5.65 -4.85 -5.51
CA TYR A 65 6.55 -5.79 -4.84
C TYR A 65 6.52 -7.15 -5.54
N PRO A 66 7.65 -7.85 -5.62
CA PRO A 66 7.69 -9.21 -6.18
C PRO A 66 6.87 -10.18 -5.33
N LYS A 67 6.27 -11.19 -5.97
CA LYS A 67 5.41 -12.20 -5.33
C LYS A 67 4.22 -11.60 -4.56
N THR A 68 3.64 -10.54 -5.10
CA THR A 68 2.44 -9.89 -4.54
C THR A 68 1.36 -9.63 -5.60
N ASP A 69 0.10 -9.70 -5.19
CA ASP A 69 -1.07 -9.35 -6.01
C ASP A 69 -2.12 -8.64 -5.15
N PHE A 70 -3.23 -8.24 -5.76
CA PHE A 70 -4.43 -7.76 -5.09
C PHE A 70 -5.43 -8.91 -4.93
N SER A 71 -6.01 -9.04 -3.75
CA SER A 71 -6.88 -10.16 -3.41
C SER A 71 -8.09 -10.25 -4.34
N PRO A 72 -8.42 -11.46 -4.82
CA PRO A 72 -9.55 -11.67 -5.69
C PRO A 72 -10.90 -11.49 -4.98
N ARG A 73 -10.93 -11.43 -3.63
CA ARG A 73 -12.16 -11.19 -2.86
C ARG A 73 -12.85 -9.88 -3.23
N PHE A 74 -12.08 -8.86 -3.63
CA PHE A 74 -12.64 -7.64 -4.20
C PHE A 74 -13.53 -7.92 -5.42
N TYR A 75 -13.13 -8.85 -6.28
CA TYR A 75 -13.92 -9.23 -7.46
C TYR A 75 -15.05 -10.20 -7.12
N GLN A 76 -14.82 -11.13 -6.18
CA GLN A 76 -15.84 -12.09 -5.75
C GLN A 76 -17.02 -11.42 -5.03
N LEU A 77 -16.75 -10.46 -4.15
CA LEU A 77 -17.79 -9.59 -3.56
C LEU A 77 -18.63 -8.93 -4.66
N ASN A 78 -18.00 -8.47 -5.76
CA ASN A 78 -18.70 -7.89 -6.90
C ASN A 78 -19.49 -8.91 -7.75
N GLU A 79 -19.15 -10.20 -7.72
CA GLU A 79 -19.88 -11.28 -8.40
C GLU A 79 -21.09 -11.76 -7.59
N GLU A 80 -20.91 -11.98 -6.28
CA GLU A 80 -21.95 -12.41 -5.33
C GLU A 80 -23.07 -11.34 -5.21
N ILE A 81 -22.70 -10.07 -5.17
CA ILE A 81 -23.65 -8.94 -5.17
C ILE A 81 -24.46 -8.85 -6.46
N ALA A 82 -23.91 -9.28 -7.59
CA ALA A 82 -24.65 -9.36 -8.85
C ALA A 82 -25.51 -10.64 -8.97
N ALA A 83 -25.19 -11.67 -8.18
CA ALA A 83 -25.94 -12.93 -8.12
C ALA A 83 -27.07 -12.92 -7.07
N GLY A 84 -27.15 -11.87 -6.23
CA GLY A 84 -28.25 -11.68 -5.26
C GLY A 84 -28.20 -12.61 -4.06
N THR A 85 -27.00 -13.03 -3.64
CA THR A 85 -26.81 -13.84 -2.43
C THR A 85 -26.64 -12.95 -1.21
N ASP A 86 -27.56 -13.06 -0.24
CA ASP A 86 -27.58 -12.31 1.02
C ASP A 86 -26.28 -12.50 1.82
N THR A 87 -25.37 -11.55 1.71
CA THR A 87 -24.29 -11.33 2.68
C THR A 87 -24.53 -9.99 3.35
N LEU A 88 -25.19 -10.08 4.51
CA LEU A 88 -25.75 -8.96 5.26
C LEU A 88 -24.72 -7.81 5.47
N ASP A 89 -25.20 -6.60 5.16
CA ASP A 89 -24.57 -5.26 5.17
C ASP A 89 -23.70 -4.81 3.97
N ILE A 90 -22.97 -5.70 3.28
CA ILE A 90 -22.14 -5.27 2.13
C ILE A 90 -23.00 -5.05 0.86
N ASP A 91 -24.06 -5.84 0.71
CA ASP A 91 -24.99 -5.76 -0.42
C ASP A 91 -25.65 -4.38 -0.58
N SER A 92 -26.00 -3.72 0.54
CA SER A 92 -26.62 -2.38 0.50
C SER A 92 -25.64 -1.29 0.05
N LEU A 93 -24.36 -1.40 0.42
CA LEU A 93 -23.34 -0.39 0.12
C LEU A 93 -22.89 -0.49 -1.34
N LEU A 94 -22.66 -1.72 -1.83
CA LEU A 94 -22.26 -1.95 -3.21
C LEU A 94 -23.45 -1.82 -4.19
N SER A 95 -24.70 -1.93 -3.72
CA SER A 95 -25.88 -1.57 -4.53
C SER A 95 -25.85 -0.11 -4.99
N SER A 96 -25.36 0.82 -4.16
CA SER A 96 -25.18 2.25 -4.51
C SER A 96 -24.07 2.49 -5.52
N LYS A 97 -23.18 1.50 -5.73
CA LYS A 97 -22.03 1.54 -6.64
C LYS A 97 -22.21 0.59 -7.83
N GLY A 98 -23.42 0.03 -7.99
CA GLY A 98 -23.69 -1.04 -8.96
C GLY A 98 -23.42 -0.64 -10.41
N ASP A 99 -23.48 0.64 -10.74
CA ASP A 99 -23.12 1.14 -12.07
C ASP A 99 -21.61 1.17 -12.31
N VAL A 100 -20.79 1.60 -11.34
CA VAL A 100 -19.32 1.53 -11.45
C VAL A 100 -18.83 0.09 -11.50
N ILE A 101 -19.46 -0.81 -10.74
CA ILE A 101 -19.15 -2.25 -10.79
C ILE A 101 -19.44 -2.82 -12.19
N ARG A 102 -20.54 -2.41 -12.84
CA ARG A 102 -20.83 -2.81 -14.23
C ARG A 102 -19.77 -2.31 -15.20
N LEU A 103 -19.23 -1.11 -15.01
CA LEU A 103 -18.12 -0.60 -15.82
C LEU A 103 -16.86 -1.45 -15.63
N ILE A 104 -16.50 -1.78 -14.39
CA ILE A 104 -15.35 -2.66 -14.11
C ILE A 104 -15.53 -4.03 -14.77
N LYS A 105 -16.76 -4.59 -14.75
CA LYS A 105 -17.08 -5.84 -15.45
C LYS A 105 -17.00 -5.70 -16.97
N LYS A 106 -17.47 -4.59 -17.54
CA LYS A 106 -17.41 -4.28 -18.98
C LYS A 106 -15.97 -4.29 -19.48
N ILE A 107 -15.06 -3.63 -18.77
CA ILE A 107 -13.65 -3.53 -19.18
C ILE A 107 -12.87 -4.82 -18.94
N GLY A 108 -13.33 -5.65 -17.99
CA GLY A 108 -12.71 -6.91 -17.63
C GLY A 108 -11.57 -6.76 -16.60
N LEU A 109 -11.26 -7.88 -15.94
CA LEU A 109 -10.30 -7.93 -14.83
C LEU A 109 -8.89 -7.48 -15.23
N ASP A 110 -8.40 -7.92 -16.38
CA ASP A 110 -7.05 -7.61 -16.84
C ASP A 110 -6.87 -6.12 -17.13
N ASN A 111 -7.85 -5.49 -17.79
CA ASN A 111 -7.83 -4.05 -18.03
C ASN A 111 -8.01 -3.26 -16.74
N PHE A 112 -8.89 -3.69 -15.84
CA PHE A 112 -9.01 -3.06 -14.53
C PHE A 112 -7.68 -3.10 -13.75
N LYS A 113 -7.03 -4.27 -13.72
CA LYS A 113 -5.70 -4.42 -13.11
C LYS A 113 -4.69 -3.53 -13.82
N ARG A 114 -4.63 -3.53 -15.14
CA ARG A 114 -3.65 -2.78 -15.94
C ARG A 114 -3.79 -1.27 -15.79
N TYR A 115 -5.00 -0.72 -15.85
CA TYR A 115 -5.20 0.74 -15.94
C TYR A 115 -5.54 1.40 -14.62
N PHE A 116 -6.09 0.67 -13.65
CA PHE A 116 -6.61 1.28 -12.42
C PHE A 116 -5.89 0.81 -11.15
N LEU A 117 -5.50 -0.47 -11.07
CA LEU A 117 -4.72 -0.98 -9.93
C LEU A 117 -3.21 -0.88 -10.14
N TYR A 118 -2.72 -1.20 -11.33
CA TYR A 118 -1.30 -1.23 -11.68
C TYR A 118 -1.01 -0.34 -12.90
N PRO A 119 -1.47 0.93 -12.89
CA PRO A 119 -1.35 1.80 -14.04
C PRO A 119 0.09 1.89 -14.54
N GLU A 120 0.25 1.59 -15.83
CA GLU A 120 1.53 1.75 -16.52
C GLU A 120 1.93 3.25 -16.54
N PRO A 121 3.22 3.57 -16.34
CA PRO A 121 3.68 4.95 -16.42
C PRO A 121 3.33 5.58 -17.77
N ARG A 122 2.92 6.86 -17.73
CA ARG A 122 2.69 7.71 -18.91
C ARG A 122 1.47 7.36 -19.76
N VAL A 123 0.63 6.42 -19.34
CA VAL A 123 -0.69 6.24 -19.94
C VAL A 123 -1.59 7.37 -19.46
N SER A 124 -2.11 8.16 -20.41
CA SER A 124 -3.02 9.27 -20.15
C SER A 124 -4.44 8.76 -19.85
N ILE A 125 -5.26 9.61 -19.22
CA ILE A 125 -6.65 9.24 -18.90
C ILE A 125 -7.45 9.06 -20.19
N GLU A 126 -7.12 9.86 -21.20
CA GLU A 126 -7.67 9.82 -22.54
C GLU A 126 -7.35 8.49 -23.24
N GLU A 127 -6.12 7.99 -23.10
CA GLU A 127 -5.72 6.67 -23.60
C GLU A 127 -6.45 5.56 -22.85
N VAL A 128 -6.56 5.63 -21.52
CA VAL A 128 -7.35 4.65 -20.73
C VAL A 128 -8.81 4.63 -21.18
N ALA A 129 -9.43 5.81 -21.32
CA ALA A 129 -10.80 5.97 -21.78
C ALA A 129 -11.01 5.33 -23.17
N GLN A 130 -10.08 5.58 -24.09
CA GLN A 130 -10.12 5.01 -25.43
C GLN A 130 -9.92 3.49 -25.42
N GLU A 131 -8.91 2.97 -24.72
CA GLU A 131 -8.60 1.52 -24.69
C GLU A 131 -9.66 0.71 -23.94
N CYS A 132 -10.35 1.32 -22.96
CA CYS A 132 -11.41 0.69 -22.19
C CYS A 132 -12.83 0.94 -22.74
N ASP A 133 -13.00 1.73 -23.80
CA ASP A 133 -14.32 2.18 -24.30
C ASP A 133 -15.17 2.79 -23.17
N LEU A 134 -14.58 3.78 -22.47
CA LEU A 134 -15.17 4.52 -21.36
C LEU A 134 -15.17 6.02 -21.63
N GLU A 135 -16.14 6.73 -21.07
CA GLU A 135 -16.09 8.19 -20.98
C GLU A 135 -15.07 8.63 -19.92
N LEU A 136 -14.47 9.83 -20.07
CA LEU A 136 -13.52 10.36 -19.07
C LEU A 136 -14.14 10.43 -17.66
N ALA A 137 -15.44 10.74 -17.56
CA ALA A 137 -16.16 10.75 -16.30
C ALA A 137 -16.27 9.34 -15.70
N GLU A 138 -16.39 8.30 -16.51
CA GLU A 138 -16.45 6.91 -16.04
C GLU A 138 -15.10 6.44 -15.48
N VAL A 139 -13.98 6.84 -16.13
CA VAL A 139 -12.63 6.57 -15.63
C VAL A 139 -12.42 7.20 -14.24
N GLU A 140 -12.78 8.47 -14.06
CA GLU A 140 -12.67 9.17 -12.77
C GLU A 140 -13.57 8.55 -11.68
N ARG A 141 -14.72 7.98 -12.05
CA ARG A 141 -15.60 7.25 -11.12
C ARG A 141 -14.99 5.95 -10.64
N ILE A 142 -14.33 5.19 -11.52
CA ILE A 142 -13.60 3.97 -11.14
C ILE A 142 -12.43 4.32 -10.22
N ASP A 143 -11.66 5.36 -10.54
CA ASP A 143 -10.57 5.87 -9.70
C ASP A 143 -11.08 6.25 -8.29
N SER A 144 -12.21 6.94 -8.23
CA SER A 144 -12.86 7.34 -6.97
C SER A 144 -13.27 6.13 -6.13
N LEU A 145 -13.81 5.08 -6.76
CA LEU A 145 -14.18 3.84 -6.07
C LEU A 145 -12.96 3.14 -5.46
N ILE A 146 -11.82 3.13 -6.15
CA ILE A 146 -10.59 2.52 -5.63
C ILE A 146 -10.06 3.27 -4.40
N ASN A 147 -10.15 4.60 -4.42
CA ASN A 147 -9.76 5.43 -3.27
C ASN A 147 -10.65 5.14 -2.06
N GLU A 148 -11.98 5.08 -2.26
CA GLU A 148 -12.94 4.71 -1.22
C GLU A 148 -12.66 3.30 -0.67
N PHE A 149 -12.46 2.33 -1.55
CA PHE A 149 -12.12 0.95 -1.16
C PHE A 149 -10.79 0.86 -0.41
N SER A 150 -9.81 1.69 -0.76
CA SER A 150 -8.54 1.77 -0.03
C SER A 150 -8.75 2.24 1.40
N ILE A 151 -9.51 3.32 1.58
CA ILE A 151 -9.82 3.89 2.90
C ILE A 151 -10.61 2.89 3.76
N MET A 152 -11.64 2.28 3.17
CA MET A 152 -12.57 1.39 3.87
C MET A 152 -12.17 -0.09 3.79
N SER A 153 -10.91 -0.40 3.49
CA SER A 153 -10.45 -1.77 3.27
C SER A 153 -10.72 -2.70 4.47
N GLU A 154 -10.61 -2.20 5.69
CA GLU A 154 -10.93 -2.95 6.92
C GLU A 154 -12.43 -3.24 7.08
N PHE A 155 -13.30 -2.35 6.57
CA PHE A 155 -14.75 -2.56 6.57
C PHE A 155 -15.16 -3.62 5.55
N TYR A 156 -14.53 -3.62 4.37
CA TYR A 156 -14.76 -4.63 3.34
C TYR A 156 -14.11 -5.98 3.66
N ASN A 157 -13.11 -5.99 4.54
CA ASN A 157 -12.38 -7.19 4.93
C ASN A 157 -12.28 -7.27 6.46
N PRO A 158 -13.41 -7.43 7.17
CA PRO A 158 -13.40 -7.43 8.63
C PRO A 158 -12.56 -8.60 9.15
N SER A 159 -11.83 -8.33 10.25
CA SER A 159 -11.12 -9.36 10.99
C SER A 159 -12.07 -10.13 11.89
N VAL A 160 -12.06 -11.46 11.80
CA VAL A 160 -12.84 -12.31 12.71
C VAL A 160 -12.22 -12.37 14.11
N LEU A 161 -10.97 -11.93 14.27
CA LEU A 161 -10.25 -11.92 15.55
C LEU A 161 -10.65 -10.73 16.43
N SER A 162 -11.18 -9.65 15.83
CA SER A 162 -11.57 -8.43 16.53
C SER A 162 -12.77 -8.62 17.48
N SER A 163 -13.61 -9.63 17.25
CA SER A 163 -14.79 -9.91 18.10
C SER A 163 -14.48 -10.61 19.41
N GLU A 164 -13.30 -11.25 19.56
CA GLU A 164 -13.07 -12.19 20.66
C GLU A 164 -12.30 -11.62 21.86
N HIS A 165 -11.50 -10.55 21.70
CA HIS A 165 -10.51 -10.18 22.74
C HIS A 165 -10.33 -8.68 23.02
N GLY A 166 -11.18 -7.80 22.49
CA GLY A 166 -11.07 -6.35 22.70
C GLY A 166 -9.82 -5.70 22.05
N ILE A 167 -9.03 -6.48 21.31
CA ILE A 167 -7.94 -6.02 20.46
C ILE A 167 -8.48 -5.92 19.04
N HIS A 168 -8.33 -4.75 18.44
CA HIS A 168 -8.71 -4.52 17.04
C HIS A 168 -7.61 -5.05 16.11
N TYR A 169 -7.95 -6.02 15.26
CA TYR A 169 -7.08 -6.55 14.23
C TYR A 169 -7.49 -6.05 12.85
N SER A 170 -6.51 -5.63 12.06
CA SER A 170 -6.65 -5.29 10.65
C SER A 170 -6.14 -6.47 9.80
N LYS A 171 -7.03 -7.13 9.07
CA LYS A 171 -6.64 -8.16 8.11
C LYS A 171 -5.95 -7.50 6.91
N VAL A 172 -4.65 -7.68 6.76
CA VAL A 172 -3.86 -6.91 5.78
C VAL A 172 -3.64 -7.62 4.46
N ALA A 173 -3.60 -8.95 4.46
CA ALA A 173 -3.39 -9.76 3.27
C ALA A 173 -3.90 -11.19 3.44
N SER A 174 -4.17 -11.85 2.32
CA SER A 174 -4.27 -13.30 2.20
C SER A 174 -2.96 -13.89 1.67
N ILE A 175 -2.63 -15.11 2.07
CA ILE A 175 -1.55 -15.88 1.46
C ILE A 175 -2.18 -16.82 0.45
N GLU A 176 -1.77 -16.71 -0.81
CA GLU A 176 -2.36 -17.47 -1.92
C GLU A 176 -1.31 -18.29 -2.64
N ARG A 177 -1.74 -19.38 -3.29
CA ARG A 177 -0.85 -20.22 -4.10
C ARG A 177 -0.69 -19.59 -5.48
N GLY A 178 0.53 -19.17 -5.80
CA GLY A 178 0.94 -18.71 -7.12
C GLY A 178 1.63 -19.82 -7.93
N ALA A 179 2.18 -19.44 -9.09
CA ALA A 179 2.86 -20.36 -10.01
C ALA A 179 4.16 -20.94 -9.42
N GLU A 180 4.93 -20.14 -8.69
CA GLU A 180 6.25 -20.51 -8.13
C GLU A 180 6.26 -20.44 -6.59
N GLY A 181 5.22 -20.97 -5.96
CA GLY A 181 5.05 -21.00 -4.50
C GLY A 181 3.93 -20.08 -4.02
N PHE A 182 4.06 -19.54 -2.81
CA PHE A 182 3.04 -18.64 -2.26
C PHE A 182 3.31 -17.17 -2.61
N ILE A 183 2.22 -16.43 -2.77
CA ILE A 183 2.20 -14.98 -2.98
C ILE A 183 1.41 -14.30 -1.85
N ILE A 184 1.70 -13.02 -1.66
CA ILE A 184 0.95 -12.16 -0.73
C ILE A 184 -0.11 -11.42 -1.54
N SER A 185 -1.37 -11.68 -1.27
CA SER A 185 -2.51 -11.03 -1.91
C SER A 185 -3.08 -9.97 -0.97
N TYR A 186 -2.79 -8.70 -1.24
CA TYR A 186 -3.21 -7.60 -0.36
C TYR A 186 -4.70 -7.33 -0.44
N LEU A 187 -5.29 -6.96 0.70
CA LEU A 187 -6.71 -6.60 0.80
C LEU A 187 -6.96 -5.10 0.62
N SER A 188 -5.90 -4.27 0.60
CA SER A 188 -5.96 -2.84 0.29
C SER A 188 -5.24 -2.55 -1.04
N PRO A 189 -5.87 -1.80 -1.98
CA PRO A 189 -5.25 -1.36 -3.22
C PRO A 189 -3.97 -0.54 -2.98
N SER A 190 -3.90 0.21 -1.88
CA SER A 190 -2.71 0.99 -1.50
C SER A 190 -1.47 0.10 -1.38
N TYR A 191 -1.57 -1.06 -0.72
CA TYR A 191 -0.45 -2.00 -0.63
C TYR A 191 -0.22 -2.74 -1.94
N ALA A 192 -1.29 -3.13 -2.65
CA ALA A 192 -1.18 -3.85 -3.91
C ALA A 192 -0.42 -3.05 -4.99
N ARG A 193 -0.64 -1.73 -5.06
CA ARG A 193 0.11 -0.79 -5.92
C ARG A 193 1.62 -0.77 -5.61
N GLY A 194 2.00 -1.19 -4.40
CA GLY A 194 3.37 -1.25 -3.94
C GLY A 194 3.90 0.10 -3.48
N ARG A 195 5.20 0.34 -3.73
CA ARG A 195 5.92 1.55 -3.32
C ARG A 195 5.93 2.61 -4.41
N TYR A 196 6.23 3.84 -4.01
CA TYR A 196 6.57 4.91 -4.95
C TYR A 196 8.04 4.81 -5.36
N SER A 197 8.29 4.81 -6.66
CA SER A 197 9.60 5.11 -7.25
C SER A 197 9.63 6.57 -7.68
N ILE A 198 10.73 7.27 -7.39
CA ILE A 198 10.91 8.69 -7.70
C ILE A 198 12.12 8.85 -8.62
N ASP A 199 11.90 9.39 -9.80
CA ASP A 199 12.95 9.75 -10.76
C ASP A 199 13.57 11.10 -10.38
N TYR A 200 14.58 11.05 -9.51
CA TYR A 200 15.33 12.24 -9.09
C TYR A 200 16.13 12.88 -10.22
N ALA A 201 16.53 12.11 -11.25
CA ALA A 201 17.26 12.65 -12.40
C ALA A 201 16.33 13.55 -13.23
N ARG A 202 15.14 13.05 -13.57
CA ARG A 202 14.12 13.83 -14.28
C ARG A 202 13.65 15.05 -13.47
N PHE A 203 13.50 14.92 -12.16
CA PHE A 203 13.20 16.06 -11.29
C PHE A 203 14.28 17.15 -11.38
N GLU A 204 15.56 16.76 -11.40
CA GLU A 204 16.68 17.68 -11.49
C GLU A 204 16.76 18.35 -12.88
N GLU A 205 16.45 17.63 -13.96
CA GLU A 205 16.33 18.19 -15.32
C GLU A 205 15.25 19.29 -15.39
N LEU A 206 14.05 19.04 -14.85
CA LEU A 206 12.98 20.06 -14.80
C LEU A 206 13.38 21.27 -13.95
N ARG A 207 14.12 21.03 -12.87
CA ARG A 207 14.65 22.11 -12.02
C ARG A 207 15.66 22.98 -12.75
N GLN A 208 16.54 22.37 -13.55
CA GLN A 208 17.59 23.07 -14.29
C GLN A 208 17.07 23.80 -15.52
N SER A 209 16.04 23.26 -16.20
CA SER A 209 15.40 23.90 -17.35
C SER A 209 14.56 25.12 -17.00
N GLY A 210 14.28 25.35 -15.70
CA GLY A 210 13.42 26.43 -15.24
C GLY A 210 11.92 26.15 -15.41
N ALA A 211 11.54 24.91 -15.75
CA ALA A 211 10.15 24.50 -15.92
C ALA A 211 9.36 24.48 -14.59
N ILE A 212 10.05 24.47 -13.45
CA ILE A 212 9.46 24.54 -12.11
C ILE A 212 10.07 25.69 -11.29
N THR A 213 9.21 26.39 -10.56
CA THR A 213 9.60 27.53 -9.72
C THR A 213 10.31 27.08 -8.44
N LYS A 214 11.03 27.98 -7.77
CA LYS A 214 11.66 27.68 -6.46
C LYS A 214 10.63 27.27 -5.39
N ALA A 215 9.42 27.80 -5.45
CA ALA A 215 8.32 27.44 -4.55
C ALA A 215 7.86 26.00 -4.83
N GLU A 216 7.60 25.65 -6.09
CA GLU A 216 7.25 24.28 -6.49
C GLU A 216 8.33 23.27 -6.09
N VAL A 217 9.62 23.61 -6.26
CA VAL A 217 10.74 22.75 -5.83
C VAL A 217 10.67 22.42 -4.34
N LYS A 218 10.27 23.37 -3.50
CA LYS A 218 10.14 23.15 -2.05
C LYS A 218 8.98 22.20 -1.75
N GLU A 219 7.83 22.40 -2.39
CA GLU A 219 6.64 21.55 -2.23
C GLU A 219 6.89 20.13 -2.74
N ILE A 220 7.53 19.97 -3.90
CA ILE A 220 7.91 18.66 -4.46
C ILE A 220 8.82 17.90 -3.49
N ARG A 221 9.82 18.57 -2.91
CA ARG A 221 10.70 17.95 -1.91
C ARG A 221 9.96 17.55 -0.63
N GLN A 222 8.94 18.30 -0.21
CA GLN A 222 8.11 17.92 0.93
C GLN A 222 7.25 16.70 0.59
N LEU A 223 6.67 16.65 -0.61
CA LEU A 223 5.95 15.48 -1.10
C LEU A 223 6.86 14.25 -1.15
N PHE A 224 8.07 14.34 -1.71
CA PHE A 224 9.02 13.23 -1.74
C PHE A 224 9.33 12.68 -0.35
N LYS A 225 9.54 13.55 0.64
CA LYS A 225 9.72 13.11 2.03
C LYS A 225 8.52 12.34 2.57
N LYS A 226 7.29 12.79 2.28
CA LYS A 226 6.06 12.07 2.67
C LYS A 226 5.98 10.70 1.99
N LEU A 227 6.27 10.63 0.69
CA LEU A 227 6.27 9.36 -0.07
C LEU A 227 7.34 8.40 0.43
N GLU A 228 8.53 8.90 0.78
CA GLU A 228 9.60 8.10 1.39
C GLU A 228 9.18 7.53 2.76
N LEU A 229 8.44 8.30 3.57
CA LEU A 229 7.88 7.83 4.82
C LEU A 229 6.84 6.72 4.57
N ILE A 230 5.87 6.94 3.67
CA ILE A 230 4.87 5.93 3.29
C ILE A 230 5.56 4.65 2.78
N ASN A 231 6.56 4.79 1.91
CA ASN A 231 7.36 3.67 1.41
C ASN A 231 8.04 2.89 2.54
N ARG A 232 8.57 3.55 3.57
CA ARG A 232 9.21 2.84 4.69
C ARG A 232 8.24 1.93 5.43
N ARG A 233 6.98 2.34 5.64
CA ARG A 233 5.97 1.46 6.22
C ARG A 233 5.65 0.31 5.26
N LYS A 234 5.31 0.60 4.01
CA LYS A 234 4.99 -0.42 3.00
C LYS A 234 6.11 -1.45 2.84
N ASP A 235 7.36 -0.99 2.75
CA ASP A 235 8.55 -1.84 2.66
C ASP A 235 8.72 -2.70 3.92
N THR A 236 8.53 -2.13 5.11
CA THR A 236 8.68 -2.86 6.37
C THR A 236 7.64 -3.98 6.48
N VAL A 237 6.36 -3.65 6.29
CA VAL A 237 5.27 -4.64 6.32
C VAL A 237 5.50 -5.71 5.27
N THR A 238 5.80 -5.33 4.02
CA THR A 238 5.99 -6.29 2.93
C THR A 238 7.15 -7.23 3.16
N ARG A 239 8.30 -6.72 3.65
CA ARG A 239 9.48 -7.56 3.92
C ARG A 239 9.25 -8.52 5.10
N ILE A 240 8.47 -8.09 6.09
CA ILE A 240 8.01 -8.97 7.18
C ILE A 240 7.16 -10.11 6.61
N LEU A 241 6.14 -9.78 5.82
CA LEU A 241 5.25 -10.76 5.21
C LEU A 241 6.01 -11.72 4.29
N GLN A 242 6.91 -11.23 3.44
CA GLN A 242 7.76 -12.06 2.60
C GLN A 242 8.65 -13.00 3.43
N GLY A 243 9.25 -12.48 4.51
CA GLY A 243 10.04 -13.31 5.43
C GLY A 243 9.22 -14.42 6.10
N ILE A 244 7.98 -14.11 6.51
CA ILE A 244 7.02 -15.09 7.06
C ILE A 244 6.68 -16.13 6.01
N VAL A 245 6.32 -15.71 4.79
CA VAL A 245 5.95 -16.60 3.69
C VAL A 245 7.08 -17.54 3.31
N GLU A 246 8.30 -17.02 3.19
CA GLU A 246 9.48 -17.83 2.89
C GLU A 246 9.79 -18.84 4.00
N LYS A 247 9.65 -18.46 5.28
CA LYS A 247 9.92 -19.37 6.40
C LYS A 247 8.82 -20.42 6.55
N GLN A 248 7.56 -20.03 6.42
CA GLN A 248 6.39 -20.87 6.71
C GLN A 248 5.85 -21.62 5.49
N ALA A 249 6.56 -21.62 4.35
CA ALA A 249 6.14 -22.35 3.16
C ALA A 249 5.76 -23.84 3.43
N PRO A 250 6.51 -24.63 4.23
CA PRO A 250 6.10 -26.01 4.55
C PRO A 250 4.77 -26.11 5.32
N TYR A 251 4.48 -25.12 6.16
CA TYR A 251 3.21 -25.02 6.87
C TYR A 251 2.07 -24.71 5.90
N PHE A 252 2.27 -23.72 5.02
CA PHE A 252 1.27 -23.32 4.03
C PHE A 252 1.00 -24.42 2.99
N GLU A 253 1.98 -25.26 2.69
CA GLU A 253 1.80 -26.43 1.81
C GLU A 253 0.98 -27.54 2.45
N SER A 254 1.26 -27.85 3.72
CA SER A 254 0.67 -29.01 4.39
C SER A 254 -0.65 -28.72 5.11
N GLY A 255 -0.92 -27.46 5.46
CA GLY A 255 -2.03 -27.06 6.33
C GLY A 255 -1.92 -27.61 7.76
N ASN A 256 -0.85 -28.34 8.08
CA ASN A 256 -0.69 -29.06 9.33
C ASN A 256 0.04 -28.16 10.34
N GLY A 257 -0.60 -27.84 11.46
CA GLY A 257 0.01 -27.03 12.52
C GLY A 257 1.33 -27.57 13.07
N LYS A 258 1.63 -28.87 12.90
CA LYS A 258 2.93 -29.46 13.25
C LYS A 258 4.08 -29.02 12.35
N SER A 259 3.78 -28.50 11.17
CA SER A 259 4.76 -28.00 10.19
C SER A 259 5.12 -26.53 10.39
N VAL A 260 4.51 -25.85 11.38
CA VAL A 260 4.86 -24.47 11.74
C VAL A 260 6.28 -24.42 12.26
N LEU A 261 7.12 -23.61 11.62
CA LEU A 261 8.50 -23.43 12.04
C LEU A 261 8.60 -22.30 13.07
N PRO A 262 9.30 -22.50 14.20
CA PRO A 262 9.60 -21.40 15.11
C PRO A 262 10.30 -20.27 14.34
N PHE A 263 9.78 -19.05 14.50
CA PHE A 263 10.35 -17.87 13.86
C PHE A 263 10.21 -16.66 14.77
N SER A 264 11.30 -16.28 15.43
CA SER A 264 11.26 -15.17 16.38
C SER A 264 11.30 -13.82 15.67
N GLN A 265 10.71 -12.78 16.27
CA GLN A 265 10.83 -11.41 15.75
C GLN A 265 12.29 -10.96 15.65
N LYS A 266 13.17 -11.43 16.54
CA LYS A 266 14.61 -11.15 16.50
C LYS A 266 15.27 -11.77 15.27
N GLU A 267 15.00 -13.04 15.00
CA GLU A 267 15.51 -13.75 13.82
C GLU A 267 15.02 -13.09 12.53
N LEU A 268 13.74 -12.71 12.46
CA LEU A 268 13.19 -11.98 11.32
C LEU A 268 13.86 -10.61 11.15
N ALA A 269 14.01 -9.85 12.24
CA ALA A 269 14.64 -8.53 12.25
C ALA A 269 16.09 -8.58 11.71
N GLU A 270 16.88 -9.57 12.15
CA GLU A 270 18.23 -9.81 11.67
C GLU A 270 18.25 -10.15 10.18
N ARG A 271 17.36 -11.04 9.73
CA ARG A 271 17.24 -11.43 8.31
C ARG A 271 16.92 -10.25 7.40
N ILE A 272 16.01 -9.36 7.81
CA ILE A 272 15.58 -8.22 7.00
C ILE A 272 16.30 -6.90 7.37
N GLY A 273 17.32 -6.94 8.23
CA GLY A 273 18.11 -5.76 8.57
C GLY A 273 17.31 -4.63 9.22
N LEU A 274 16.30 -4.96 10.03
CA LEU A 274 15.48 -4.00 10.78
C LEU A 274 15.71 -4.16 12.28
N ALA A 275 15.30 -3.16 13.07
CA ALA A 275 15.31 -3.29 14.52
C ALA A 275 14.13 -4.19 14.96
N PRO A 276 14.29 -5.05 15.99
CA PRO A 276 13.18 -5.86 16.50
C PRO A 276 11.94 -5.03 16.90
N SER A 277 12.14 -3.83 17.45
CA SER A 277 11.04 -2.90 17.77
C SER A 277 10.28 -2.42 16.53
N SER A 278 10.91 -2.31 15.37
CA SER A 278 10.22 -2.01 14.11
C SER A 278 9.33 -3.16 13.68
N ILE A 279 9.77 -4.42 13.88
CA ILE A 279 8.96 -5.60 13.60
C ILE A 279 7.73 -5.63 14.49
N SER A 280 7.93 -5.53 15.81
CA SER A 280 6.85 -5.56 16.80
C SER A 280 5.79 -4.50 16.51
N ARG A 281 6.19 -3.29 16.16
CA ARG A 281 5.27 -2.19 15.80
C ARG A 281 4.51 -2.49 14.51
N ALA A 282 5.23 -2.95 13.49
CA ALA A 282 4.67 -3.19 12.17
C ALA A 282 3.68 -4.36 12.11
N ILE A 283 3.74 -5.33 13.03
CA ILE A 283 2.80 -6.47 13.07
C ILE A 283 1.69 -6.31 14.11
N SER A 284 1.80 -5.33 15.01
CA SER A 284 0.82 -5.12 16.07
C SER A 284 -0.57 -4.84 15.49
N GLY A 285 -1.58 -5.59 15.95
CA GLY A 285 -2.96 -5.43 15.51
C GLY A 285 -3.16 -5.78 14.03
N LYS A 286 -2.33 -6.66 13.44
CA LYS A 286 -2.50 -7.13 12.06
C LYS A 286 -2.73 -8.62 12.03
N SER A 287 -3.44 -9.06 11.01
CA SER A 287 -3.72 -10.47 10.77
C SER A 287 -3.61 -10.81 9.29
N LEU A 288 -3.45 -12.10 9.02
CA LEU A 288 -3.33 -12.68 7.70
C LEU A 288 -4.37 -13.78 7.53
N GLU A 289 -4.93 -13.86 6.33
CA GLU A 289 -5.73 -15.00 5.91
C GLU A 289 -4.82 -16.07 5.30
N MET A 290 -4.92 -17.30 5.79
CA MET A 290 -4.16 -18.46 5.32
C MET A 290 -4.71 -18.96 3.97
N PRO A 291 -3.96 -19.79 3.21
CA PRO A 291 -4.41 -20.29 1.91
C PRO A 291 -5.73 -21.07 1.92
N TRP A 292 -6.16 -21.57 3.09
CA TRP A 292 -7.42 -22.27 3.31
C TRP A 292 -8.50 -21.41 3.98
N GLY A 293 -8.30 -20.10 4.12
CA GLY A 293 -9.30 -19.14 4.61
C GLY A 293 -9.32 -18.88 6.12
N GLU A 294 -8.51 -19.60 6.91
CA GLU A 294 -8.38 -19.32 8.35
C GLU A 294 -7.60 -18.02 8.58
N GLU A 295 -8.05 -17.18 9.51
CA GLU A 295 -7.34 -15.95 9.88
C GLU A 295 -6.42 -16.16 11.09
N LYS A 296 -5.18 -15.64 11.02
CA LYS A 296 -4.21 -15.67 12.12
C LYS A 296 -3.54 -14.31 12.31
N ALA A 297 -3.29 -13.95 13.57
CA ALA A 297 -2.52 -12.78 14.00
C ALA A 297 -1.03 -13.12 14.23
#